data_AF-A0A061RKR4-F1
#
_entry.id   AF-A0A061RKR4-F1
#
_cell.length_a   1.000
_cell.length_b   1.000
_cell.length_c   1.000
_cell.angle_alpha   90.00
_cell.angle_beta   90.00
_cell.angle_gamma   90.00
#
_symmetry.space_group_name_H-M   'P 1'
#
loop_
_entity.id
_entity.type
_entity.pdbx_description
1 polymer ?
#
loop_
_entity_poly.entity_id
_entity_poly.type
_entity_poly.pdbx_seq_one_letter_code
_entity_poly.pdbx_strand_id
1 'polypeptide(L)'
;MHVSGFPGSHVVIRYQGEEIPHETLLDAATLAAVKSKAPQNRKAKVSLVRCRQVAKPLGAKPGLVRLSGEISKITVDVRNESSRLERLEGDKAAANSQPN
;
A
#
# COMPACT_ATOMS: atom_id res chain seq x y z
N MET A 1 -1.59 3.17 -2.60
CA MET A 1 -2.12 1.85 -2.23
C MET A 1 -2.79 1.91 -0.88
N HIS A 2 -3.92 1.23 -0.74
CA HIS A 2 -4.70 1.15 0.50
C HIS A 2 -5.52 -0.15 0.54
N VAL A 3 -5.77 -0.69 1.73
CA VAL A 3 -6.54 -1.94 1.87
C VAL A 3 -8.03 -1.68 1.65
N SER A 4 -8.61 -2.36 0.66
CA SER A 4 -10.02 -2.22 0.31
C SER A 4 -10.91 -2.79 1.43
N GLY A 5 -11.76 -1.92 2.01
CA GLY A 5 -12.79 -2.31 2.98
C GLY A 5 -12.33 -2.32 4.44
N PHE A 6 -11.04 -2.09 4.72
CA PHE A 6 -10.52 -2.01 6.08
C PHE A 6 -9.73 -0.72 6.30
N PRO A 7 -9.80 -0.10 7.49
CA PRO A 7 -8.91 1.00 7.84
C PRO A 7 -7.47 0.49 7.91
N GLY A 8 -6.55 1.28 7.38
CA GLY A 8 -5.14 0.92 7.30
C GLY A 8 -4.29 2.05 6.73
N SER A 9 -2.99 1.83 6.70
CA SER A 9 -2.02 2.83 6.22
C SER A 9 -2.13 3.07 4.72
N HIS A 10 -1.80 4.30 4.31
CA HIS A 10 -1.64 4.67 2.92
C HIS A 10 -0.18 4.39 2.52
N VAL A 11 0.03 3.52 1.55
CA VAL A 11 1.37 3.22 1.01
C VAL A 11 1.51 3.87 -0.36
N VAL A 12 2.61 4.59 -0.57
CA VAL A 12 2.90 5.26 -1.84
C VAL A 12 4.21 4.72 -2.39
N ILE A 13 4.18 4.27 -3.64
CA ILE A 13 5.38 3.85 -4.38
C ILE A 13 5.87 5.09 -5.13
N ARG A 14 7.10 5.53 -4.82
CA ARG A 14 7.76 6.62 -5.54
C ARG A 14 8.57 6.00 -6.68
N TYR A 15 8.01 6.05 -7.88
CA TYR A 15 8.66 5.53 -9.09
C TYR A 15 8.53 6.56 -10.21
N GLN A 16 9.59 6.72 -11.02
CA GLN A 16 9.66 7.72 -12.09
C GLN A 16 9.31 7.14 -13.48
N GLY A 17 9.24 5.82 -13.63
CA GLY A 17 8.83 5.17 -14.89
C GLY A 17 7.31 4.96 -14.99
N GLU A 18 6.85 4.49 -16.16
CA GLU A 18 5.42 4.29 -16.42
C GLU A 18 4.86 2.98 -15.84
N GLU A 19 5.67 1.93 -15.81
CA GLU A 19 5.31 0.60 -15.30
C GLU A 19 6.09 0.25 -14.04
N ILE A 20 5.36 -0.09 -12.98
CA ILE A 20 5.96 -0.49 -11.71
C ILE A 20 6.28 -1.99 -11.78
N PRO A 21 7.50 -2.42 -11.42
CA PRO A 21 7.85 -3.82 -11.33
C PRO A 21 6.86 -4.59 -10.42
N HIS A 22 6.50 -5.80 -10.84
CA HIS A 22 5.54 -6.63 -10.12
C HIS A 22 5.98 -6.93 -8.68
N GLU A 23 7.29 -7.15 -8.44
CA GLU A 23 7.82 -7.34 -7.08
C GLU A 23 7.55 -6.13 -6.19
N THR A 24 7.83 -4.91 -6.67
CA THR A 24 7.58 -3.67 -5.90
C THR A 24 6.10 -3.48 -5.58
N LEU A 25 5.22 -3.87 -6.51
CA LEU A 25 3.77 -3.85 -6.27
C LEU A 25 3.36 -4.81 -5.15
N LEU A 26 3.89 -6.03 -5.18
CA LEU A 26 3.63 -7.04 -4.16
C LEU A 26 4.17 -6.60 -2.80
N ASP A 27 5.41 -6.10 -2.73
CA ASP A 27 6.03 -5.64 -1.50
C ASP A 27 5.24 -4.49 -0.86
N ALA A 28 4.84 -3.51 -1.66
CA ALA A 28 4.02 -2.39 -1.20
C ALA A 28 2.61 -2.83 -0.76
N ALA A 29 2.01 -3.79 -1.47
CA ALA A 29 0.71 -4.35 -1.10
C ALA A 29 0.78 -5.16 0.20
N THR A 30 1.83 -5.97 0.38
CA THR A 30 2.09 -6.73 1.61
C THR A 30 2.31 -5.79 2.79
N LEU A 31 3.09 -4.72 2.62
CA LEU A 31 3.25 -3.68 3.65
C LEU A 31 1.92 -3.00 4.01
N ALA A 32 1.10 -2.66 3.01
CA ALA A 32 -0.21 -2.05 3.24
C ALA A 32 -1.15 -3.00 4.01
N ALA A 33 -1.13 -4.29 3.67
CA ALA A 33 -1.92 -5.31 4.35
C ALA A 33 -1.46 -5.52 5.80
N VAL A 34 -0.15 -5.62 6.05
CA VAL A 34 0.43 -5.77 7.39
C VAL A 34 0.14 -4.56 8.28
N LYS A 35 0.24 -3.33 7.74
CA LYS A 35 -0.03 -2.08 8.47
C LYS A 35 -1.51 -1.68 8.41
N SER A 36 -2.42 -2.64 8.26
CA SER A 36 -3.87 -2.42 8.30
C SER A 36 -4.53 -3.17 9.44
N LYS A 37 -5.80 -2.86 9.72
CA LYS A 37 -6.63 -3.64 10.64
C LYS A 37 -7.32 -4.84 9.97
N ALA A 38 -6.88 -5.23 8.77
CA ALA A 38 -7.41 -6.42 8.11
C ALA A 38 -6.97 -7.70 8.84
N PRO A 39 -7.83 -8.74 8.91
CA PRO A 39 -7.47 -9.98 9.56
C PRO A 39 -6.36 -10.70 8.79
N GLN A 40 -5.24 -10.99 9.45
CA GLN A 40 -4.09 -11.70 8.87
C GLN A 40 -4.40 -13.15 8.47
N ASN A 41 -5.52 -13.71 8.92
CA ASN A 41 -5.97 -15.06 8.58
C ASN A 41 -6.75 -15.12 7.25
N ARG A 42 -6.89 -14.02 6.53
CA ARG A 42 -7.57 -13.97 5.22
C ARG A 42 -6.77 -13.15 4.22
N LYS A 43 -6.98 -13.46 2.94
CA LYS A 43 -6.44 -12.69 1.83
C LYS A 43 -6.93 -11.24 1.90
N ALA A 44 -6.01 -10.30 1.95
CA ALA A 44 -6.30 -8.87 1.94
C ALA A 44 -6.33 -8.35 0.50
N LYS A 45 -7.34 -7.55 0.17
CA LYS A 45 -7.43 -6.87 -1.13
C LYS A 45 -6.86 -5.47 -0.99
N VAL A 46 -5.88 -5.13 -1.80
CA VAL A 46 -5.23 -3.82 -1.82
C VAL A 46 -5.58 -3.11 -3.12
N SER A 47 -6.09 -1.89 -3.01
CA SER A 47 -6.37 -1.01 -4.14
C SER A 47 -5.13 -0.18 -4.46
N LEU A 48 -4.68 -0.28 -5.70
CA LEU A 48 -3.66 0.56 -6.32
C LEU A 48 -4.34 1.54 -7.28
N VAL A 49 -3.94 2.79 -7.17
CA VAL A 49 -4.41 3.92 -7.96
C VAL A 49 -3.27 4.90 -8.11
N ARG A 50 -3.27 5.70 -9.19
CA ARG A 50 -2.33 6.81 -9.30
C ARG A 50 -2.72 7.93 -8.34
N CYS A 51 -1.74 8.66 -7.82
CA CYS A 51 -1.99 9.74 -6.85
C CYS A 51 -2.93 10.82 -7.42
N ARG A 52 -2.86 11.10 -8.73
CA ARG A 52 -3.76 12.06 -9.41
C ARG A 52 -5.24 11.64 -9.39
N GLN A 53 -5.53 10.35 -9.22
CA GLN A 53 -6.88 9.79 -9.16
C GLN A 53 -7.46 9.75 -7.74
N VAL A 54 -6.67 10.11 -6.73
CA VAL A 54 -7.09 10.19 -5.33
C VAL A 54 -7.50 11.62 -5.03
N ALA A 55 -8.77 11.83 -4.70
CA ALA A 55 -9.29 13.15 -4.37
C ALA A 55 -10.02 13.14 -3.03
N LYS A 56 -9.87 14.22 -2.26
CA LYS A 56 -10.67 14.47 -1.06
C LYS A 56 -11.99 15.12 -1.48
N PRO A 57 -13.16 14.54 -1.17
CA PRO A 57 -14.43 15.20 -1.41
C PRO A 57 -14.54 16.50 -0.58
N LEU A 58 -15.14 17.54 -1.15
CA LEU A 58 -15.40 18.79 -0.44
C LEU A 58 -16.25 18.53 0.82
N GLY A 59 -15.81 19.07 1.95
CA GLY A 59 -16.49 18.90 3.26
C GLY A 59 -16.23 17.57 3.97
N ALA A 60 -15.44 16.65 3.40
CA ALA A 60 -15.12 15.38 4.05
C ALA A 60 -14.16 15.53 5.23
N LYS A 61 -14.32 14.65 6.24
CA LYS A 61 -13.39 14.55 7.38
C LYS A 61 -11.96 14.23 6.89
N PRO A 62 -10.92 14.73 7.57
CA PRO A 62 -9.54 14.35 7.29
C PRO A 62 -9.38 12.81 7.25
N GLY A 63 -8.69 12.31 6.22
CA GLY A 63 -8.50 10.87 6.00
C GLY A 63 -9.53 10.20 5.08
N LEU A 64 -10.70 10.80 4.85
CA LEU A 64 -11.65 10.28 3.85
C LEU A 64 -11.22 10.69 2.44
N VAL A 65 -10.90 9.70 1.62
CA VAL A 65 -10.50 9.89 0.23
C VAL A 65 -11.42 9.11 -0.71
N ARG A 66 -11.67 9.66 -1.89
CA ARG A 66 -12.38 9.00 -2.98
C ARG A 66 -11.37 8.62 -4.06
N LEU A 67 -11.49 7.39 -4.54
CA LEU A 67 -10.76 6.90 -5.69
C LEU A 67 -11.61 7.11 -6.95
N SER A 68 -10.98 7.55 -8.02
CA SER A 68 -11.61 7.79 -9.32
C SER A 68 -10.83 7.10 -10.44
N GLY A 69 -11.50 6.78 -11.56
CA GLY A 69 -10.85 6.14 -12.70
C GLY A 69 -10.54 4.66 -12.50
N GLU A 70 -9.38 4.23 -13.00
CA GLU A 70 -8.96 2.83 -13.02
C GLU A 70 -8.33 2.42 -11.68
N ILE A 71 -8.91 1.40 -11.04
CA ILE A 71 -8.46 0.88 -9.75
C ILE A 71 -7.94 -0.54 -9.96
N SER A 72 -6.63 -0.70 -9.87
CA SER A 72 -5.98 -2.01 -9.86
C SER A 72 -6.14 -2.66 -8.49
N LYS A 73 -6.57 -3.92 -8.44
CA LYS A 73 -6.75 -4.66 -7.18
C LYS A 73 -5.75 -5.80 -7.11
N ILE A 74 -4.93 -5.79 -6.06
CA ILE A 74 -3.95 -6.83 -5.79
C ILE A 74 -4.41 -7.59 -4.56
N THR A 75 -4.37 -8.92 -4.63
CA THR A 75 -4.71 -9.77 -3.49
C THR A 75 -3.43 -10.33 -2.90
N VAL A 76 -3.20 -10.08 -1.61
CA VAL A 76 -2.01 -10.56 -0.90
C VAL A 76 -2.41 -11.40 0.31
N ASP A 77 -1.59 -12.40 0.62
CA ASP A 77 -1.73 -13.25 1.80
C ASP A 77 -0.57 -12.98 2.76
N VAL A 78 -0.87 -12.26 3.85
CA VAL A 78 0.13 -11.82 4.82
C VAL A 78 0.80 -13.00 5.53
N ARG A 79 0.09 -14.12 5.72
CA ARG A 79 0.61 -15.27 6.46
C ARG A 79 1.71 -16.00 5.69
N ASN A 80 1.66 -15.96 4.36
CA ASN A 80 2.58 -16.68 3.50
C ASN A 80 3.83 -15.86 3.15
N GLU A 81 3.81 -14.55 3.37
CA GLU A 81 4.89 -13.64 2.94
C GLU A 81 5.80 -13.16 4.08
N SER A 82 5.98 -14.00 5.10
CA SER A 82 6.84 -13.74 6.27
C SER A 82 8.25 -13.30 5.87
N SER A 83 8.88 -14.01 4.93
CA SER A 83 10.23 -13.72 4.47
C SER A 83 10.35 -12.40 3.71
N ARG A 84 9.28 -11.94 3.04
CA ARG A 84 9.31 -10.65 2.34
C ARG A 84 9.17 -9.51 3.33
N LEU A 85 8.30 -9.67 4.32
CA LEU A 85 8.13 -8.69 5.37
C LEU A 85 9.44 -8.45 6.14
N GLU A 86 10.16 -9.52 6.48
CA GLU A 86 11.43 -9.43 7.20
C GLU A 86 12.49 -8.63 6.41
N ARG A 87 12.61 -8.86 5.09
CA ARG A 87 13.48 -8.04 4.21
C ARG A 87 13.07 -6.57 4.21
N LEU A 88 11.77 -6.30 4.05
CA LEU A 88 11.23 -4.94 3.96
C LEU A 88 11.31 -4.18 5.29
N GLU A 89 11.30 -4.88 6.42
CA GLU A 89 11.56 -4.27 7.73
C GLU A 89 13.05 -4.01 7.98
N GLY A 90 13.94 -4.85 7.45
CA GLY A 90 15.39 -4.62 7.46
C GLY A 90 15.82 -3.37 6.69
N ASP A 91 15.25 -3.14 5.50
CA ASP A 91 15.61 -1.99 4.65
C ASP A 91 15.12 -0.62 5.21
N LYS A 92 14.14 -0.61 6.11
CA LYS A 92 13.71 0.62 6.81
C LYS A 92 14.84 1.24 7.63
N ALA A 93 15.78 0.43 8.12
CA ALA A 93 16.94 0.93 8.85
C ALA A 93 17.91 1.71 7.96
N ALA A 94 18.02 1.33 6.67
CA ALA A 94 18.89 2.01 5.71
C ALA A 94 18.28 3.31 5.18
N ALA A 95 16.96 3.33 4.90
CA ALA A 95 16.29 4.48 4.29
C ALA A 95 16.10 5.69 5.23
N ASN A 96 16.15 5.49 6.55
CA ASN A 96 16.03 6.57 7.53
C ASN A 96 17.35 7.32 7.81
N SER A 97 18.40 7.05 7.00
CA SER A 97 19.73 7.66 7.10
C SER A 97 20.02 8.72 6.03
N GLN A 98 19.01 9.30 5.39
CA GLN A 98 19.20 10.57 4.68
C GLN A 98 18.91 11.74 5.64
N PRO A 99 19.92 12.28 6.36
CA PRO A 99 19.78 13.57 7.00
C PRO A 99 19.61 14.65 5.93
N ASN A 100 18.74 15.62 6.23
CA ASN A 100 18.63 16.89 5.53
C ASN A 100 19.88 17.75 5.76
#